data_AF-A0A956ZZG2-F1
#
_entry.id   AF-A0A956ZZG2-F1
#
_cell.length_a   1.000
_cell.length_b   1.000
_cell.length_c   1.000
_cell.angle_alpha   90.00
_cell.angle_beta   90.00
_cell.angle_gamma   90.00
#
_symmetry.space_group_name_H-M   'P 1'
#
loop_
_entity.id
_entity.type
_entity.pdbx_description
1 polymer ?
#
loop_
_entity_poly.entity_id
_entity_poly.type
_entity_poly.pdbx_seq_one_letter_code
_entity_poly.pdbx_strand_id
1 'polypeptide(L)'
;MATGLISGILLVTGCGRIPEPLVEEETLPTFQANLKLPGHDEVTTVSYEVIGGDAIIEGDIILGKVDRAGRLAQEFSTQGVAIDEQDFRWPGAIVPYTIDASVSSSGISNINAAIAHWEANTIINFVPKTSAHSDYVEFTKGSESNACFSAVGRQGGKQTIKLTSNGDCGKGTLIHEMGHAIGLWHEQSREDRDGKVKILWENIKSGKEGNFNKHVSDGFDIGNYDYGSIMHYGTTSFSKNGLPTIETIPAGIPIGQRNGLSTGDLSAVNKLYPTRAAYFGLSSSEYQKYFDLHVANGFRLIKVNGYELNGSARFAAVWEKTSGPAWVARHNMTSSSYQSYFNTFTSLGYRLQWVSGYTVNGTTYYAAIWDKASGGAWVARHGMSSSNYQSYFNTYTSLGYRLKMVNGYNVNGAIRFAAIWEKTSGSAWVARHNMTSSSYQSYFNTYASQGYRLVHVSGYHVNGTTYFAALWDKSTGPAWTARHGMSASSFQNYINSYANSGYKMSDVSGYSINGVAYYATLWEK
;
A
#
# COMPACT_ATOMS: atom_id res chain seq x y z
N MET A 1 64.61 5.42 14.20
CA MET A 1 63.50 4.66 14.80
C MET A 1 62.55 5.65 15.44
N ALA A 2 61.35 5.82 14.90
CA ALA A 2 60.19 6.38 15.59
C ALA A 2 58.97 6.16 14.67
N THR A 3 58.25 5.08 14.92
CA THR A 3 56.96 4.75 14.30
C THR A 3 55.85 5.50 15.04
N GLY A 4 55.15 6.41 14.36
CA GLY A 4 53.93 7.05 14.85
C GLY A 4 52.70 6.42 14.20
N LEU A 5 51.88 5.74 15.02
CA LEU A 5 50.57 5.22 14.65
C LEU A 5 49.55 6.37 14.60
N ILE A 6 48.91 6.56 13.45
CA ILE A 6 47.73 7.42 13.29
C ILE A 6 46.50 6.53 13.48
N SER A 7 45.79 6.70 14.60
CA SER A 7 44.49 6.07 14.82
C SER A 7 43.40 7.01 14.30
N GLY A 8 42.74 6.61 13.21
CA GLY A 8 41.58 7.32 12.66
C GLY A 8 40.36 7.13 13.54
N ILE A 9 39.73 8.24 13.94
CA ILE A 9 38.42 8.25 14.60
C ILE A 9 37.35 8.25 13.52
N LEU A 10 36.54 7.20 13.53
CA LEU A 10 35.36 7.00 12.70
C LEU A 10 34.21 7.84 13.29
N LEU A 11 33.79 8.91 12.61
CA LEU A 11 32.63 9.73 13.00
C LEU A 11 31.33 8.98 12.65
N VAL A 12 30.60 8.55 13.67
CA VAL A 12 29.24 8.00 13.55
C VAL A 12 28.25 9.13 13.86
N THR A 13 27.58 9.65 12.85
CA THR A 13 26.52 10.67 12.99
C THR A 13 25.21 10.03 13.42
N GLY A 14 24.95 9.98 14.73
CA GLY A 14 23.60 9.82 15.28
C GLY A 14 22.86 11.17 15.32
N CYS A 15 21.55 11.16 15.55
CA CYS A 15 20.82 12.33 16.07
C CYS A 15 21.37 12.69 17.46
N GLY A 16 22.57 13.30 17.49
CA GLY A 16 23.32 13.63 18.69
C GLY A 16 23.48 15.14 18.77
N ARG A 17 22.93 15.73 19.84
CA ARG A 17 23.48 17.00 20.36
C ARG A 17 24.96 16.75 20.67
N ILE A 18 25.85 17.60 20.16
CA ILE A 18 27.24 17.69 20.61
C ILE A 18 27.22 18.15 22.09
N PRO A 19 28.00 17.56 23.00
CA PRO A 19 28.03 18.01 24.38
C PRO A 19 28.78 19.36 24.46
N GLU A 20 28.04 20.45 24.63
CA GLU A 20 28.55 21.75 25.05
C GLU A 20 28.15 22.04 26.51
N PRO A 21 28.91 22.88 27.23
CA PRO A 21 28.78 23.02 28.68
C PRO A 21 27.43 23.60 29.08
N LEU A 22 26.98 23.23 30.29
CA LEU A 22 25.69 23.58 30.88
C LEU A 22 25.41 25.09 30.83
N VAL A 23 24.66 25.52 29.82
CA VAL A 23 23.85 26.74 29.85
C VAL A 23 22.43 26.29 30.13
N GLU A 24 21.78 26.87 31.15
CA GLU A 24 20.36 26.64 31.42
C GLU A 24 19.55 27.02 30.17
N GLU A 25 19.07 26.01 29.40
CA GLU A 25 18.01 26.21 28.41
C GLU A 25 16.75 26.61 29.19
N GLU A 26 16.24 27.83 28.97
CA GLU A 26 14.96 28.27 29.52
C GLU A 26 13.88 27.24 29.20
N THR A 27 13.12 26.80 30.21
CA THR A 27 11.97 25.93 30.04
C THR A 27 10.90 26.67 29.24
N LEU A 28 10.75 26.31 27.95
CA LEU A 28 9.67 26.84 27.12
C LEU A 28 8.31 26.48 27.74
N PRO A 29 7.33 27.39 27.73
CA PRO A 29 5.99 27.09 28.23
C PRO A 29 5.36 25.97 27.40
N THR A 30 4.89 24.91 28.08
CA THR A 30 4.13 23.82 27.49
C THR A 30 2.65 24.17 27.43
N PHE A 31 2.04 24.02 26.27
CA PHE A 31 0.60 24.25 26.04
C PHE A 31 -0.13 22.91 25.89
N GLN A 32 -1.46 22.93 26.01
CA GLN A 32 -2.31 21.75 25.79
C GLN A 32 -3.41 22.06 24.79
N ALA A 33 -3.74 21.09 23.93
CA ALA A 33 -4.89 21.15 23.04
C ALA A 33 -5.59 19.79 22.94
N ASN A 34 -6.90 19.81 22.72
CA ASN A 34 -7.70 18.63 22.42
C ASN A 34 -7.80 18.48 20.90
N LEU A 35 -7.21 17.42 20.36
CA LEU A 35 -7.02 17.24 18.91
C LEU A 35 -7.49 15.87 18.45
N LYS A 36 -8.12 15.83 17.26
CA LYS A 36 -8.30 14.61 16.49
C LYS A 36 -7.14 14.50 15.51
N LEU A 37 -6.18 13.62 15.77
CA LEU A 37 -4.95 13.50 15.00
C LEU A 37 -5.13 12.61 13.75
N PRO A 38 -4.25 12.72 12.73
CA PRO A 38 -4.28 11.89 11.52
C PRO A 38 -4.27 10.38 11.80
N GLY A 39 -5.39 9.69 11.54
CA GLY A 39 -5.57 8.24 11.80
C GLY A 39 -6.28 7.89 13.12
N HIS A 40 -6.85 8.88 13.82
CA HIS A 40 -7.44 8.72 15.14
C HIS A 40 -8.97 8.93 15.04
N ASP A 41 -9.79 8.12 15.72
CA ASP A 41 -11.25 8.30 15.76
C ASP A 41 -11.73 9.20 16.90
N GLU A 42 -10.95 9.26 17.98
CA GLU A 42 -11.20 9.97 19.23
C GLU A 42 -10.38 11.28 19.32
N VAL A 43 -10.80 12.17 20.22
CA VAL A 43 -10.09 13.43 20.51
C VAL A 43 -9.15 13.22 21.70
N THR A 44 -7.86 13.47 21.51
CA THR A 44 -6.81 13.30 22.53
C THR A 44 -6.32 14.66 23.04
N THR A 45 -6.10 14.79 24.35
CA THR A 45 -5.38 15.95 24.92
C THR A 45 -3.88 15.78 24.70
N VAL A 46 -3.28 16.69 23.96
CA VAL A 46 -1.86 16.67 23.61
C VAL A 46 -1.15 17.89 24.19
N SER A 47 -0.02 17.66 24.85
CA SER A 47 0.89 18.73 25.27
C SER A 47 1.87 19.06 24.14
N TYR A 48 2.06 20.33 23.82
CA TYR A 48 2.94 20.78 22.75
C TYR A 48 3.80 21.99 23.15
N GLU A 49 4.90 22.16 22.41
CA GLU A 49 5.84 23.28 22.57
C GLU A 49 5.68 24.27 21.42
N VAL A 50 5.97 25.55 21.65
CA VAL A 50 5.93 26.56 20.58
C VAL A 50 7.35 26.84 20.09
N ILE A 51 7.64 26.47 18.85
CA ILE A 51 8.95 26.68 18.20
C ILE A 51 8.73 27.40 16.87
N GLY A 52 9.31 28.58 16.71
CA GLY A 52 9.23 29.33 15.44
C GLY A 52 7.79 29.63 14.96
N GLY A 53 6.84 29.76 15.89
CA GLY A 53 5.42 30.00 15.61
C GLY A 53 4.60 28.75 15.27
N ASP A 54 5.16 27.54 15.47
CA ASP A 54 4.47 26.27 15.30
C ASP A 54 4.33 25.52 16.62
N ALA A 55 3.24 24.77 16.76
CA ALA A 55 3.03 23.80 17.82
C ALA A 55 3.74 22.49 17.46
N ILE A 56 4.72 22.10 18.27
CA ILE A 56 5.56 20.91 18.08
C ILE A 56 5.28 19.89 19.18
N ILE A 57 5.09 18.63 18.78
CA ILE A 57 4.99 17.48 19.69
C ILE A 57 6.06 16.47 19.35
N GLU A 58 6.40 15.63 20.32
CA GLU A 58 7.43 14.60 20.16
C GLU A 58 8.71 15.17 19.54
N GLY A 59 9.07 16.41 19.89
CA GLY A 59 10.31 17.06 19.47
C GLY A 59 10.41 17.54 18.03
N ASP A 60 9.75 16.91 17.06
CA ASP A 60 9.88 17.21 15.61
C ASP A 60 8.55 17.19 14.82
N ILE A 61 7.41 16.84 15.44
CA ILE A 61 6.12 16.78 14.74
C ILE A 61 5.37 18.11 14.80
N ILE A 62 5.08 18.70 13.64
CA ILE A 62 4.28 19.93 13.52
C ILE A 62 2.78 19.61 13.56
N LEU A 63 2.07 20.14 14.57
CA LEU A 63 0.60 20.09 14.64
C LEU A 63 -0.09 21.22 13.87
N GLY A 64 0.57 22.38 13.77
CA GLY A 64 0.00 23.55 13.10
C GLY A 64 0.56 24.86 13.65
N LYS A 65 0.07 25.97 13.09
CA LYS A 65 0.44 27.33 13.50
C LYS A 65 -0.22 27.71 14.81
N VAL A 66 0.47 28.52 15.61
CA VAL A 66 -0.10 29.10 16.84
C VAL A 66 -0.39 30.59 16.70
N ASP A 67 -1.36 31.08 17.46
CA ASP A 67 -1.66 32.49 17.65
C ASP A 67 -0.57 33.17 18.52
N ARG A 68 -0.71 34.49 18.73
CA ARG A 68 0.24 35.26 19.55
C ARG A 68 0.27 34.84 21.02
N ALA A 69 -0.73 34.10 21.48
CA ALA A 69 -0.81 33.56 22.84
C ALA A 69 -0.29 32.11 22.91
N GLY A 70 0.24 31.55 21.82
CA GLY A 70 0.76 30.18 21.75
C GLY A 70 -0.31 29.11 21.59
N ARG A 71 -1.58 29.48 21.38
CA ARG A 71 -2.69 28.54 21.15
C ARG A 71 -2.77 28.18 19.68
N LEU A 72 -3.12 26.94 19.35
CA LEU A 72 -3.33 26.54 17.96
C LEU A 72 -4.33 27.46 17.27
N ALA A 73 -3.92 28.06 16.15
CA ALA A 73 -4.70 29.06 15.41
C ALA A 73 -5.97 28.47 14.77
N GLN A 74 -6.04 27.13 14.67
CA GLN A 74 -7.20 26.39 14.23
C GLN A 74 -7.39 25.23 15.22
N GLU A 75 -8.33 25.36 16.16
CA GLU A 75 -8.83 24.21 16.90
C GLU A 75 -9.51 23.28 15.89
N PHE A 76 -9.15 22.00 15.85
CA PHE A 76 -9.79 21.00 15.00
C PHE A 76 -11.22 20.74 15.52
N SER A 77 -12.12 21.72 15.39
CA SER A 77 -13.51 21.60 15.83
C SER A 77 -14.35 20.97 14.71
N THR A 78 -14.66 19.68 14.88
CA THR A 78 -16.01 19.12 14.72
C THR A 78 -16.97 19.88 13.79
N GLN A 79 -16.86 19.75 12.46
CA GLN A 79 -17.98 19.96 11.54
C GLN A 79 -17.90 19.03 10.32
N GLY A 80 -18.73 17.96 10.34
CA GLY A 80 -19.43 17.44 9.17
C GLY A 80 -18.75 16.40 8.27
N VAL A 81 -19.22 15.15 8.39
CA VAL A 81 -18.96 13.96 7.54
C VAL A 81 -17.61 13.28 7.81
N ALA A 82 -17.68 11.97 8.10
CA ALA A 82 -16.55 11.12 8.47
C ALA A 82 -15.31 11.37 7.60
N ILE A 83 -14.22 11.79 8.24
CA ILE A 83 -12.90 11.89 7.61
C ILE A 83 -12.36 10.46 7.54
N ASP A 84 -12.25 9.92 6.33
CA ASP A 84 -11.68 8.60 6.06
C ASP A 84 -10.17 8.64 6.35
N GLU A 85 -9.60 7.59 6.95
CA GLU A 85 -8.14 7.43 7.14
C GLU A 85 -7.33 7.63 5.83
N GLN A 86 -7.98 7.50 4.66
CA GLN A 86 -7.39 7.77 3.35
C GLN A 86 -7.10 9.26 3.09
N ASP A 87 -7.82 10.19 3.74
CA ASP A 87 -7.67 11.63 3.46
C ASP A 87 -6.34 12.20 3.98
N PHE A 88 -5.76 11.59 5.02
CA PHE A 88 -4.42 11.94 5.53
C PHE A 88 -3.26 11.31 4.74
N ARG A 89 -3.56 10.45 3.76
CA ARG A 89 -2.53 9.81 2.92
C ARG A 89 -2.31 10.62 1.65
N TRP A 90 -1.11 10.51 1.09
CA TRP A 90 -0.81 11.09 -0.22
C TRP A 90 -1.47 10.27 -1.34
N PRO A 91 -2.38 10.85 -2.14
CA PRO A 91 -3.06 10.12 -3.21
C PRO A 91 -2.07 9.43 -4.14
N GLY A 92 -2.27 8.13 -4.35
CA GLY A 92 -1.44 7.33 -5.22
C GLY A 92 0.00 7.19 -4.74
N ALA A 93 0.32 7.45 -3.46
CA ALA A 93 1.69 7.47 -2.95
C ALA A 93 2.59 8.47 -3.69
N ILE A 94 2.02 9.57 -4.18
CA ILE A 94 2.76 10.64 -4.86
C ILE A 94 2.83 11.84 -3.90
N VAL A 95 4.04 12.28 -3.59
CA VAL A 95 4.31 13.44 -2.74
C VAL A 95 4.89 14.56 -3.62
N PRO A 96 4.07 15.50 -4.13
CA PRO A 96 4.60 16.67 -4.82
C PRO A 96 5.47 17.50 -3.89
N TYR A 97 6.59 18.02 -4.39
CA TYR A 97 7.47 18.85 -3.58
C TYR A 97 8.07 20.06 -4.30
N THR A 98 8.43 21.06 -3.50
CA THR A 98 9.30 22.20 -3.87
C THR A 98 10.47 22.29 -2.90
N ILE A 99 11.57 22.92 -3.33
CA ILE A 99 12.69 23.26 -2.47
C ILE A 99 12.82 24.78 -2.48
N ASP A 100 12.71 25.40 -1.32
CA ASP A 100 12.86 26.84 -1.17
C ASP A 100 14.32 27.28 -1.39
N ALA A 101 14.52 28.49 -1.92
CA ALA A 101 15.84 29.02 -2.23
C ALA A 101 16.73 29.23 -0.97
N SER A 102 16.14 29.24 0.23
CA SER A 102 16.87 29.31 1.50
C SER A 102 17.60 28.02 1.89
N VAL A 103 17.31 26.89 1.23
CA VAL A 103 17.95 25.60 1.51
C VAL A 103 19.39 25.61 0.97
N SER A 104 20.32 25.14 1.79
CA SER A 104 21.74 25.08 1.42
C SER A 104 22.01 24.06 0.31
N SER A 105 23.13 24.21 -0.41
CA SER A 105 23.52 23.25 -1.44
C SER A 105 23.72 21.83 -0.89
N SER A 106 24.24 21.69 0.34
CA SER A 106 24.37 20.39 0.99
C SER A 106 23.00 19.83 1.40
N GLY A 107 22.11 20.68 1.88
CA GLY A 107 20.70 20.34 2.14
C GLY A 107 19.99 19.81 0.89
N ILE A 108 20.14 20.47 -0.26
CA ILE A 108 19.59 20.01 -1.54
C ILE A 108 20.13 18.61 -1.90
N SER A 109 21.44 18.39 -1.74
CA SER A 109 22.06 17.08 -2.00
C SER A 109 21.48 16.00 -1.09
N ASN A 110 21.34 16.29 0.21
CA ASN A 110 20.78 15.35 1.18
C ASN A 110 19.28 15.09 0.96
N ILE A 111 18.50 16.11 0.55
CA ILE A 111 17.09 15.94 0.16
C ILE A 111 16.99 14.97 -1.02
N ASN A 112 17.77 15.19 -2.08
CA ASN A 112 17.76 14.32 -3.25
C ASN A 112 18.19 12.88 -2.90
N ALA A 113 19.18 12.72 -2.01
CA ALA A 113 19.62 11.41 -1.55
C ALA A 113 18.59 10.69 -0.67
N ALA A 114 17.81 11.43 0.13
CA ALA A 114 16.71 10.90 0.93
C ALA A 114 15.50 10.52 0.05
N ILE A 115 15.16 11.35 -0.94
CA ILE A 115 14.15 11.02 -1.97
C ILE A 115 14.52 9.72 -2.69
N ALA A 116 15.75 9.63 -3.19
CA ALA A 116 16.23 8.43 -3.87
C ALA A 116 16.18 7.18 -2.97
N HIS A 117 16.39 7.34 -1.65
CA HIS A 117 16.24 6.25 -0.69
C HIS A 117 14.79 5.79 -0.58
N TRP A 118 13.82 6.71 -0.48
CA TRP A 118 12.40 6.37 -0.43
C TRP A 118 11.91 5.69 -1.72
N GLU A 119 12.28 6.24 -2.88
CA GLU A 119 11.86 5.72 -4.20
C GLU A 119 12.50 4.37 -4.54
N ALA A 120 13.71 4.10 -4.05
CA ALA A 120 14.38 2.82 -4.28
C ALA A 120 13.81 1.68 -3.43
N ASN A 121 13.20 1.98 -2.27
CA ASN A 121 12.78 0.98 -1.30
C ASN A 121 11.25 0.86 -1.16
N THR A 122 10.48 1.83 -1.65
CA THR A 122 9.02 1.89 -1.47
C THR A 122 8.30 2.32 -2.75
N ILE A 123 6.97 2.37 -2.72
CA ILE A 123 6.17 2.92 -3.82
C ILE A 123 5.94 4.43 -3.73
N ILE A 124 6.45 5.06 -2.67
CA ILE A 124 6.37 6.51 -2.48
C ILE A 124 7.22 7.16 -3.57
N ASN A 125 6.65 8.16 -4.23
CA ASN A 125 7.27 8.85 -5.33
C ASN A 125 7.24 10.36 -5.07
N PHE A 126 8.40 10.97 -4.93
CA PHE A 126 8.51 12.42 -4.73
C PHE A 126 8.63 13.09 -6.09
N VAL A 127 7.66 13.92 -6.45
CA VAL A 127 7.61 14.55 -7.77
C VAL A 127 7.76 16.06 -7.67
N PRO A 128 8.51 16.72 -8.56
CA PRO A 128 8.50 18.17 -8.61
C PRO A 128 7.08 18.71 -8.75
N LYS A 129 6.73 19.72 -7.94
CA LYS A 129 5.40 20.32 -7.95
C LYS A 129 5.10 20.96 -9.32
N THR A 130 3.89 20.75 -9.84
CA THR A 130 3.34 21.47 -10.99
C THR A 130 2.06 22.22 -10.60
N SER A 131 1.42 22.89 -11.55
CA SER A 131 0.11 23.54 -11.34
C SER A 131 -1.03 22.54 -11.12
N ALA A 132 -0.86 21.26 -11.49
CA ALA A 132 -1.85 20.21 -11.24
C ALA A 132 -1.90 19.75 -9.77
N HIS A 133 -0.88 20.08 -8.98
CA HIS A 133 -0.78 19.69 -7.57
C HIS A 133 -1.26 20.84 -6.67
N SER A 134 -2.38 20.62 -5.98
CA SER A 134 -2.90 21.52 -4.93
C SER A 134 -2.18 21.31 -3.59
N ASP A 135 -1.84 20.07 -3.28
CA ASP A 135 -1.19 19.68 -2.03
C ASP A 135 0.25 19.27 -2.29
N TYR A 136 1.17 19.74 -1.45
CA TYR A 136 2.60 19.50 -1.65
C TYR A 136 3.43 19.82 -0.41
N VAL A 137 4.63 19.25 -0.35
CA VAL A 137 5.66 19.54 0.65
C VAL A 137 6.61 20.60 0.13
N GLU A 138 6.92 21.61 0.94
CA GLU A 138 8.02 22.55 0.69
C GLU A 138 9.15 22.28 1.68
N PHE A 139 10.34 21.93 1.16
CA PHE A 139 11.56 21.91 1.97
C PHE A 139 12.03 23.34 2.17
N THR A 140 12.15 23.78 3.42
CA THR A 140 12.49 25.17 3.75
C THR A 140 13.38 25.27 4.98
N LYS A 141 14.20 26.32 5.05
CA LYS A 141 15.07 26.58 6.20
C LYS A 141 14.24 26.96 7.44
N GLY A 142 14.49 26.31 8.57
CA GLY A 142 13.90 26.61 9.87
C GLY A 142 14.74 27.57 10.71
N SER A 143 14.32 27.79 11.96
CA SER A 143 15.00 28.65 12.94
C SER A 143 16.00 27.90 13.83
N GLU A 144 15.81 26.59 13.99
CA GLU A 144 16.55 25.80 14.97
C GLU A 144 17.90 25.33 14.43
N SER A 145 18.96 25.42 15.23
CA SER A 145 20.31 25.04 14.78
C SER A 145 20.52 23.52 14.64
N ASN A 146 19.70 22.71 15.32
CA ASN A 146 19.92 21.27 15.48
C ASN A 146 18.65 20.41 15.39
N ALA A 147 17.54 20.97 14.92
CA ALA A 147 16.27 20.26 14.80
C ALA A 147 15.63 20.48 13.43
N CYS A 148 14.96 19.43 12.95
CA CYS A 148 14.15 19.45 11.75
C CYS A 148 12.74 19.00 12.12
N PHE A 149 11.75 19.39 11.32
CA PHE A 149 10.36 19.22 11.70
C PHE A 149 9.47 18.92 10.49
N SER A 150 8.44 18.12 10.71
CA SER A 150 7.47 17.74 9.70
C SER A 150 6.10 17.47 10.32
N ALA A 151 5.03 17.67 9.55
CA ALA A 151 3.69 17.23 9.97
C ALA A 151 3.50 15.74 9.63
N VAL A 152 2.66 15.03 10.39
CA VAL A 152 2.34 13.62 10.08
C VAL A 152 1.25 13.51 9.01
N GLY A 153 1.60 12.94 7.86
CA GLY A 153 0.69 12.74 6.73
C GLY A 153 0.41 14.01 5.91
N ARG A 154 -0.50 13.88 4.95
CA ARG A 154 -0.97 14.97 4.08
C ARG A 154 -1.91 15.90 4.86
N GLN A 155 -1.57 17.19 4.91
CA GLN A 155 -2.34 18.21 5.63
C GLN A 155 -3.38 18.94 4.74
N GLY A 156 -3.25 18.83 3.42
CA GLY A 156 -3.99 19.64 2.44
C GLY A 156 -3.30 21.00 2.19
N GLY A 157 -3.18 21.40 0.93
CA GLY A 157 -2.41 22.58 0.53
C GLY A 157 -0.89 22.43 0.73
N LYS A 158 -0.21 23.56 0.91
CA LYS A 158 1.24 23.57 1.20
C LYS A 158 1.51 23.19 2.65
N GLN A 159 2.30 22.14 2.87
CA GLN A 159 2.91 21.82 4.16
C GLN A 159 4.45 21.91 4.06
N THR A 160 5.14 22.07 5.17
CA THR A 160 6.61 22.25 5.17
C THR A 160 7.32 21.09 5.84
N ILE A 161 8.45 20.68 5.28
CA ILE A 161 9.53 20.03 6.03
C ILE A 161 10.54 21.14 6.35
N LYS A 162 10.67 21.46 7.63
CA LYS A 162 11.56 22.51 8.11
C LYS A 162 12.93 21.93 8.44
N LEU A 163 13.95 22.45 7.80
CA LEU A 163 15.34 22.08 8.04
C LEU A 163 15.93 22.91 9.19
N THR A 164 17.17 22.62 9.58
CA THR A 164 17.91 23.47 10.52
C THR A 164 18.07 24.90 9.99
N SER A 165 18.52 25.82 10.84
CA SER A 165 18.89 27.19 10.49
C SER A 165 20.10 27.27 9.55
N ASN A 166 20.81 26.17 9.30
CA ASN A 166 21.81 26.08 8.24
C ASN A 166 21.22 25.55 6.92
N GLY A 167 19.94 25.19 6.90
CA GLY A 167 19.25 24.66 5.72
C GLY A 167 19.71 23.26 5.34
N ASP A 168 20.10 22.42 6.31
CA ASP A 168 20.52 21.03 6.13
C ASP A 168 20.29 20.21 7.41
N CYS A 169 19.79 18.98 7.28
CA CYS A 169 19.58 18.04 8.39
C CYS A 169 20.45 16.78 8.29
N GLY A 170 21.17 16.60 7.18
CA GLY A 170 21.75 15.31 6.79
C GLY A 170 20.71 14.35 6.21
N LYS A 171 21.18 13.40 5.39
CA LYS A 171 20.33 12.41 4.69
C LYS A 171 19.43 11.61 5.64
N GLY A 172 19.99 11.08 6.73
CA GLY A 172 19.27 10.20 7.67
C GLY A 172 18.05 10.86 8.31
N THR A 173 18.25 12.08 8.82
CA THR A 173 17.17 12.90 9.39
C THR A 173 16.13 13.26 8.33
N LEU A 174 16.53 13.57 7.09
CA LEU A 174 15.56 13.83 6.02
C LEU A 174 14.71 12.61 5.65
N ILE A 175 15.28 11.39 5.69
CA ILE A 175 14.47 10.16 5.50
C ILE A 175 13.40 10.07 6.60
N HIS A 176 13.75 10.42 7.84
CA HIS A 176 12.84 10.44 8.99
C HIS A 176 11.74 11.50 8.85
N GLU A 177 12.07 12.76 8.54
CA GLU A 177 11.08 13.84 8.34
C GLU A 177 10.13 13.55 7.16
N MET A 178 10.65 12.94 6.10
CA MET A 178 9.84 12.44 4.99
C MET A 178 8.91 11.31 5.47
N GLY A 179 9.37 10.44 6.39
CA GLY A 179 8.55 9.43 7.04
C GLY A 179 7.34 10.01 7.77
N HIS A 180 7.54 11.08 8.54
CA HIS A 180 6.43 11.85 9.12
C HIS A 180 5.49 12.37 8.04
N ALA A 181 6.00 13.09 7.03
CA ALA A 181 5.16 13.62 5.95
C ALA A 181 4.36 12.53 5.22
N ILE A 182 4.89 11.31 5.13
CA ILE A 182 4.23 10.14 4.52
C ILE A 182 3.14 9.56 5.44
N GLY A 183 3.22 9.76 6.75
CA GLY A 183 2.23 9.33 7.74
C GLY A 183 2.75 8.40 8.83
N LEU A 184 4.06 8.33 9.05
CA LEU A 184 4.65 7.55 10.13
C LEU A 184 4.77 8.39 11.41
N TRP A 185 4.32 7.84 12.52
CA TRP A 185 4.59 8.34 13.87
C TRP A 185 5.90 7.75 14.41
N HIS A 186 6.33 8.19 15.58
CA HIS A 186 7.47 7.59 16.25
C HIS A 186 7.21 6.16 16.75
N GLU A 187 8.25 5.32 16.72
CA GLU A 187 8.13 3.93 17.17
C GLU A 187 8.00 3.84 18.70
N GLN A 188 8.68 4.72 19.46
CA GLN A 188 8.63 4.67 20.94
C GLN A 188 7.32 5.15 21.56
N SER A 189 6.44 5.76 20.75
CA SER A 189 5.12 6.21 21.19
C SER A 189 4.02 5.18 20.86
N ARG A 190 4.33 4.01 20.30
CA ARG A 190 3.36 2.92 20.11
C ARG A 190 2.63 2.51 21.39
N GLU A 191 1.40 2.02 21.23
CA GLU A 191 0.58 1.55 22.35
C GLU A 191 1.28 0.39 23.10
N ASP A 192 1.86 -0.55 22.34
CA ASP A 192 2.50 -1.77 22.82
C ASP A 192 3.94 -1.59 23.36
N ARG A 193 4.47 -0.35 23.35
CA ARG A 193 5.90 -0.09 23.63
C ARG A 193 6.37 -0.50 25.02
N ASP A 194 5.50 -0.49 26.05
CA ASP A 194 5.92 -0.80 27.43
C ASP A 194 6.36 -2.26 27.63
N GLY A 195 5.98 -3.16 26.71
CA GLY A 195 6.51 -4.54 26.68
C GLY A 195 7.85 -4.67 25.96
N LYS A 196 8.39 -3.57 25.43
CA LYS A 196 9.52 -3.52 24.48
C LYS A 196 10.62 -2.58 24.94
N VAL A 197 10.25 -1.47 25.57
CA VAL A 197 11.15 -0.47 26.14
C VAL A 197 10.61 0.03 27.47
N LYS A 198 11.51 0.48 28.34
CA LYS A 198 11.22 1.19 29.57
C LYS A 198 11.62 2.66 29.41
N ILE A 199 10.70 3.57 29.75
CA ILE A 199 11.01 5.00 29.84
C ILE A 199 11.55 5.31 31.23
N LEU A 200 12.75 5.89 31.28
CA LEU A 200 13.44 6.32 32.50
C LEU A 200 13.15 7.80 32.75
N TRP A 201 11.94 8.06 33.25
CA TRP A 201 11.39 9.41 33.45
C TRP A 201 12.31 10.32 34.28
N GLU A 202 13.03 9.74 35.23
CA GLU A 202 13.99 10.44 36.09
C GLU A 202 15.14 11.11 35.31
N ASN A 203 15.45 10.64 34.10
CA ASN A 203 16.53 11.18 33.25
C ASN A 203 16.03 12.18 32.22
N ILE A 204 14.71 12.37 32.07
CA ILE A 204 14.12 13.28 31.09
C ILE A 204 14.24 14.74 31.58
N LYS A 205 14.52 15.65 30.64
CA LYS A 205 14.48 17.11 30.87
C LYS A 205 13.08 17.56 31.29
N SER A 206 13.02 18.41 32.31
CA SER A 206 11.76 19.02 32.76
C SER A 206 11.03 19.70 31.59
N GLY A 207 9.75 19.38 31.40
CA GLY A 207 8.91 19.89 30.32
C GLY A 207 8.95 19.05 29.04
N LYS A 208 9.84 18.06 28.93
CA LYS A 208 9.97 17.18 27.74
C LYS A 208 9.31 15.80 27.93
N GLU A 209 8.71 15.55 29.08
CA GLU A 209 8.06 14.28 29.41
C GLU A 209 6.97 13.93 28.39
N GLY A 210 6.25 14.93 27.88
CA GLY A 210 5.20 14.75 26.88
C GLY A 210 5.67 14.07 25.58
N ASN A 211 6.96 14.18 25.23
CA ASN A 211 7.53 13.55 24.02
C ASN A 211 7.66 12.01 24.13
N PHE A 212 7.36 11.45 25.30
CA PHE A 212 7.40 10.01 25.56
C PHE A 212 6.02 9.43 25.87
N ASN A 213 4.97 10.24 25.72
CA ASN A 213 3.60 9.77 25.85
C ASN A 213 3.31 8.72 24.78
N LYS A 214 2.52 7.71 25.14
CA LYS A 214 2.08 6.69 24.20
C LYS A 214 0.83 7.17 23.47
N HIS A 215 0.71 6.72 22.24
CA HIS A 215 -0.49 6.75 21.44
C HIS A 215 -1.32 5.48 21.70
N VAL A 216 -2.01 5.43 22.85
CA VAL A 216 -2.69 4.22 23.39
C VAL A 216 -4.05 3.96 22.74
N SER A 217 -4.72 4.96 22.19
CA SER A 217 -6.08 4.80 21.65
C SER A 217 -6.19 5.17 20.18
N ASP A 218 -5.04 5.47 19.56
CA ASP A 218 -5.00 6.52 18.57
C ASP A 218 -3.84 6.35 17.55
N GLY A 219 -2.91 5.40 17.78
CA GLY A 219 -2.03 4.85 16.75
C GLY A 219 -2.54 3.49 16.20
N PHE A 220 -2.33 3.22 14.92
CA PHE A 220 -2.49 1.86 14.38
C PHE A 220 -1.14 1.17 14.33
N ASP A 221 -0.89 0.31 15.30
CA ASP A 221 0.35 -0.48 15.39
C ASP A 221 0.48 -1.43 14.19
N ILE A 222 1.40 -1.11 13.28
CA ILE A 222 1.67 -1.92 12.09
C ILE A 222 2.84 -2.87 12.36
N GLY A 223 2.53 -4.16 12.44
CA GLY A 223 3.54 -5.20 12.62
C GLY A 223 4.12 -5.22 14.04
N ASN A 224 5.22 -5.95 14.22
CA ASN A 224 5.93 -6.02 15.49
C ASN A 224 6.72 -4.73 15.73
N TYR A 225 6.93 -4.39 17.00
CA TYR A 225 7.82 -3.30 17.42
C TYR A 225 9.22 -3.43 16.79
N ASP A 226 9.69 -2.36 16.13
CA ASP A 226 10.97 -2.33 15.42
C ASP A 226 11.99 -1.40 16.10
N TYR A 227 12.86 -1.97 16.94
CA TYR A 227 13.98 -1.25 17.55
C TYR A 227 14.91 -0.58 16.52
N GLY A 228 14.99 -1.13 15.32
CA GLY A 228 15.79 -0.60 14.22
C GLY A 228 15.09 0.47 13.39
N SER A 229 13.83 0.82 13.70
CA SER A 229 13.07 1.84 12.96
C SER A 229 13.83 3.16 12.90
N ILE A 230 13.80 3.80 11.73
CA ILE A 230 14.31 5.16 11.57
C ILE A 230 13.47 6.18 12.36
N MET A 231 12.24 5.81 12.71
CA MET A 231 11.30 6.56 13.54
C MET A 231 11.48 6.29 15.04
N HIS A 232 12.48 5.49 15.46
CA HIS A 232 12.75 5.29 16.88
C HIS A 232 13.69 6.39 17.41
N TYR A 233 13.41 6.89 18.62
CA TYR A 233 14.35 7.71 19.38
C TYR A 233 15.64 6.98 19.76
N GLY A 234 16.70 7.74 19.99
CA GLY A 234 17.93 7.21 20.61
C GLY A 234 17.78 7.00 22.10
N THR A 235 18.73 6.27 22.69
CA THR A 235 18.74 5.95 24.12
C THR A 235 18.75 7.19 25.02
N THR A 236 19.38 8.29 24.60
CA THR A 236 19.56 9.51 25.39
C THR A 236 18.73 10.70 24.90
N SER A 237 17.71 10.47 24.05
CA SER A 237 16.82 11.53 23.56
C SER A 237 16.24 12.32 24.74
N PHE A 238 16.30 13.66 24.69
CA PHE A 238 15.82 14.56 25.75
C PHE A 238 16.39 14.30 27.17
N SER A 239 17.57 13.68 27.27
CA SER A 239 18.23 13.45 28.55
C SER A 239 18.73 14.77 29.17
N LYS A 240 18.54 14.92 30.49
CA LYS A 240 19.09 16.06 31.26
C LYS A 240 20.48 15.82 31.80
N ASN A 241 20.92 14.57 31.87
CA ASN A 241 22.15 14.15 32.54
C ASN A 241 23.05 13.26 31.65
N GLY A 242 22.71 13.11 30.36
CA GLY A 242 23.40 12.24 29.43
C GLY A 242 23.17 10.74 29.66
N LEU A 243 22.41 10.36 30.69
CA LEU A 243 22.00 8.98 30.93
C LEU A 243 20.81 8.60 30.04
N PRO A 244 20.57 7.29 29.82
CA PRO A 244 19.46 6.83 28.99
C PRO A 244 18.10 7.32 29.51
N THR A 245 17.26 7.82 28.62
CA THR A 245 15.82 8.05 28.83
C THR A 245 14.98 6.88 28.33
N ILE A 246 15.53 6.04 27.44
CA ILE A 246 14.91 4.80 26.95
C ILE A 246 15.88 3.63 27.17
N GLU A 247 15.39 2.60 27.86
CA GLU A 247 16.07 1.31 28.03
C GLU A 247 15.30 0.21 27.27
N THR A 248 15.97 -0.57 26.43
CA THR A 248 15.34 -1.65 25.67
C THR A 248 15.05 -2.87 26.53
N ILE A 249 14.09 -3.71 26.12
CA ILE A 249 13.74 -4.96 26.78
C ILE A 249 13.82 -6.10 25.75
N PRO A 250 14.81 -7.02 25.86
CA PRO A 250 15.95 -6.99 26.77
C PRO A 250 16.89 -5.79 26.59
N ALA A 251 17.61 -5.43 27.65
CA ALA A 251 18.53 -4.29 27.63
C ALA A 251 19.70 -4.50 26.66
N GLY A 252 20.13 -3.40 26.04
CA GLY A 252 21.30 -3.37 25.14
C GLY A 252 20.98 -3.57 23.66
N ILE A 253 19.71 -3.74 23.29
CA ILE A 253 19.30 -3.71 21.87
C ILE A 253 19.52 -2.28 21.33
N PRO A 254 20.24 -2.09 20.20
CA PRO A 254 20.45 -0.77 19.61
C PRO A 254 19.16 -0.11 19.11
N ILE A 255 19.02 1.18 19.36
CA ILE A 255 17.89 2.03 18.91
C ILE A 255 18.40 3.41 18.45
N GLY A 256 17.59 4.14 17.68
CA GLY A 256 17.90 5.51 17.26
C GLY A 256 18.78 5.64 16.01
N GLN A 257 18.87 4.59 15.20
CA GLN A 257 19.64 4.63 13.96
C GLN A 257 19.06 5.65 12.96
N ARG A 258 19.91 6.24 12.12
CA ARG A 258 19.54 7.19 11.06
C ARG A 258 20.22 6.84 9.72
N ASN A 259 20.52 5.57 9.49
CA ASN A 259 21.19 5.09 8.27
C ASN A 259 20.20 4.92 7.11
N GLY A 260 18.95 4.53 7.41
CA GLY A 260 17.90 4.34 6.42
C GLY A 260 16.71 3.56 6.97
N LEU A 261 15.71 3.32 6.11
CA LEU A 261 14.51 2.55 6.45
C LEU A 261 14.84 1.11 6.88
N SER A 262 14.24 0.69 7.98
CA SER A 262 14.25 -0.68 8.51
C SER A 262 13.21 -1.57 7.81
N THR A 263 13.20 -2.87 8.13
CA THR A 263 12.16 -3.77 7.60
C THR A 263 10.77 -3.44 8.16
N GLY A 264 10.67 -2.97 9.41
CA GLY A 264 9.43 -2.49 10.01
C GLY A 264 8.92 -1.24 9.31
N ASP A 265 9.79 -0.24 9.04
CA ASP A 265 9.42 0.98 8.33
C ASP A 265 8.83 0.66 6.94
N LEU A 266 9.50 -0.22 6.18
CA LEU A 266 9.01 -0.68 4.87
C LEU A 266 7.67 -1.41 4.98
N SER A 267 7.47 -2.20 6.03
CA SER A 267 6.23 -2.93 6.26
C SER A 267 5.07 -1.98 6.60
N ALA A 268 5.33 -0.97 7.44
CA ALA A 268 4.38 0.08 7.79
C ALA A 268 3.94 0.86 6.54
N VAL A 269 4.89 1.32 5.74
CA VAL A 269 4.62 2.08 4.52
C VAL A 269 3.86 1.25 3.50
N ASN A 270 4.22 -0.02 3.30
CA ASN A 270 3.49 -0.91 2.38
C ASN A 270 2.04 -1.16 2.80
N LYS A 271 1.75 -1.10 4.09
CA LYS A 271 0.38 -1.23 4.62
C LYS A 271 -0.39 0.09 4.48
N LEU A 272 0.26 1.23 4.72
CA LEU A 272 -0.34 2.56 4.50
C LEU A 272 -0.61 2.82 3.01
N TYR A 273 0.30 2.38 2.13
CA TYR A 273 0.27 2.60 0.69
C TYR A 273 0.33 1.26 -0.05
N PRO A 274 -0.76 0.48 -0.06
CA PRO A 274 -0.76 -0.84 -0.67
C PRO A 274 -0.58 -0.76 -2.18
N THR A 275 0.33 -1.58 -2.71
CA THR A 275 0.61 -1.66 -4.16
C THR A 275 -0.47 -2.40 -4.93
N ARG A 276 -1.38 -3.08 -4.23
CA ARG A 276 -2.56 -3.73 -4.81
C ARG A 276 -3.80 -3.31 -4.05
N ALA A 277 -4.85 -2.99 -4.78
CA ALA A 277 -6.17 -2.75 -4.23
C ALA A 277 -7.12 -3.81 -4.79
N ALA A 278 -7.96 -4.40 -3.94
CA ALA A 278 -8.92 -5.41 -4.34
C ALA A 278 -10.29 -5.06 -3.77
N TYR A 279 -11.30 -5.07 -4.63
CA TYR A 279 -12.69 -4.77 -4.25
C TYR A 279 -13.60 -5.83 -4.83
N PHE A 280 -14.72 -6.08 -4.17
CA PHE A 280 -15.66 -7.12 -4.55
C PHE A 280 -17.08 -6.71 -4.20
N GLY A 281 -18.04 -7.25 -4.94
CA GLY A 281 -19.45 -6.90 -4.73
C GLY A 281 -19.80 -5.50 -5.22
N LEU A 282 -18.95 -4.88 -6.04
CA LEU A 282 -19.19 -3.54 -6.57
C LEU A 282 -20.35 -3.56 -7.56
N SER A 283 -21.29 -2.64 -7.46
CA SER A 283 -22.20 -2.30 -8.55
C SER A 283 -21.45 -1.70 -9.74
N SER A 284 -22.11 -1.56 -10.89
CA SER A 284 -21.50 -0.94 -12.08
C SER A 284 -21.00 0.49 -11.84
N SER A 285 -21.73 1.29 -11.05
CA SER A 285 -21.35 2.68 -10.75
C SER A 285 -20.18 2.74 -9.77
N GLU A 286 -20.18 1.91 -8.73
CA GLU A 286 -19.06 1.81 -7.79
C GLU A 286 -17.80 1.31 -8.48
N TYR A 287 -17.92 0.29 -9.34
CA TYR A 287 -16.81 -0.19 -10.16
C TYR A 287 -16.22 0.93 -11.01
N GLN A 288 -17.06 1.72 -11.68
CA GLN A 288 -16.59 2.85 -12.49
C GLN A 288 -15.89 3.91 -11.63
N LYS A 289 -16.45 4.26 -10.47
CA LYS A 289 -15.83 5.19 -9.51
C LYS A 289 -14.45 4.72 -9.07
N TYR A 290 -14.30 3.47 -8.63
CA TYR A 290 -13.02 2.92 -8.20
C TYR A 290 -12.05 2.76 -9.36
N PHE A 291 -12.53 2.41 -10.56
CA PHE A 291 -11.70 2.36 -11.75
C PHE A 291 -11.05 3.72 -12.04
N ASP A 292 -11.85 4.79 -12.10
CA ASP A 292 -11.37 6.13 -12.39
C ASP A 292 -10.43 6.64 -11.28
N LEU A 293 -10.77 6.37 -10.02
CA LEU A 293 -9.91 6.67 -8.86
C LEU A 293 -8.54 5.99 -9.00
N HIS A 294 -8.50 4.68 -9.23
CA HIS A 294 -7.26 3.92 -9.29
C HIS A 294 -6.41 4.30 -10.51
N VAL A 295 -7.02 4.51 -11.67
CA VAL A 295 -6.31 4.98 -12.87
C VAL A 295 -5.67 6.36 -12.63
N ALA A 296 -6.40 7.29 -12.02
CA ALA A 296 -5.86 8.61 -11.68
C ALA A 296 -4.66 8.53 -10.72
N ASN A 297 -4.63 7.49 -9.87
CA ASN A 297 -3.55 7.23 -8.91
C ASN A 297 -2.44 6.29 -9.45
N GLY A 298 -2.39 6.07 -10.76
CA GLY A 298 -1.32 5.30 -11.41
C GLY A 298 -1.43 3.77 -11.25
N PHE A 299 -2.58 3.27 -10.79
CA PHE A 299 -2.85 1.84 -10.75
C PHE A 299 -3.39 1.34 -12.10
N ARG A 300 -3.07 0.08 -12.40
CA ARG A 300 -3.60 -0.66 -13.54
C ARG A 300 -4.58 -1.70 -13.04
N LEU A 301 -5.70 -1.87 -13.74
CA LEU A 301 -6.58 -3.00 -13.51
C LEU A 301 -5.90 -4.27 -14.04
N ILE A 302 -5.70 -5.28 -13.19
CA ILE A 302 -5.05 -6.55 -13.57
C ILE A 302 -6.01 -7.74 -13.60
N LYS A 303 -7.15 -7.63 -12.90
CA LYS A 303 -8.21 -8.63 -12.84
C LYS A 303 -9.57 -7.93 -12.75
N VAL A 304 -10.54 -8.44 -13.49
CA VAL A 304 -11.95 -8.08 -13.34
C VAL A 304 -12.83 -9.29 -13.60
N ASN A 305 -13.76 -9.55 -12.69
CA ASN A 305 -14.75 -10.58 -12.84
C ASN A 305 -16.13 -9.97 -12.61
N GLY A 306 -17.01 -10.13 -13.61
CA GLY A 306 -18.42 -9.79 -13.49
C GLY A 306 -19.24 -11.03 -13.11
N TYR A 307 -20.31 -10.83 -12.34
CA TYR A 307 -21.29 -11.87 -12.01
C TYR A 307 -22.65 -11.24 -11.71
N GLU A 308 -23.71 -12.05 -11.77
CA GLU A 308 -25.06 -11.61 -11.39
C GLU A 308 -25.27 -11.74 -9.89
N LEU A 309 -25.91 -10.75 -9.28
CA LEU A 309 -26.47 -10.86 -7.94
C LEU A 309 -27.84 -10.18 -7.92
N ASN A 310 -28.91 -10.96 -7.71
CA ASN A 310 -30.30 -10.49 -7.63
C ASN A 310 -30.69 -9.60 -8.83
N GLY A 311 -30.46 -10.09 -10.06
CA GLY A 311 -30.81 -9.38 -11.29
C GLY A 311 -29.97 -8.14 -11.59
N SER A 312 -28.83 -7.95 -10.91
CA SER A 312 -27.91 -6.84 -11.13
C SER A 312 -26.48 -7.31 -11.35
N ALA A 313 -25.72 -6.57 -12.17
CA ALA A 313 -24.29 -6.79 -12.30
C ALA A 313 -23.56 -6.49 -10.98
N ARG A 314 -22.60 -7.34 -10.64
CA ARG A 314 -21.61 -7.12 -9.59
C ARG A 314 -20.21 -7.42 -10.13
N PHE A 315 -19.22 -6.72 -9.58
CA PHE A 315 -17.82 -6.86 -9.98
C PHE A 315 -16.93 -7.19 -8.79
N ALA A 316 -15.94 -8.05 -9.04
CA ALA A 316 -14.74 -8.18 -8.25
C ALA A 316 -13.54 -7.83 -9.11
N ALA A 317 -12.63 -7.03 -8.57
CA ALA A 317 -11.53 -6.49 -9.35
C ALA A 317 -10.28 -6.28 -8.49
N VAL A 318 -9.13 -6.45 -9.13
CA VAL A 318 -7.81 -6.24 -8.53
C VAL A 318 -7.05 -5.24 -9.38
N TRP A 319 -6.53 -4.22 -8.72
CA TRP A 319 -5.66 -3.20 -9.27
C TRP A 319 -4.26 -3.37 -8.72
N GLU A 320 -3.26 -3.03 -9.51
CA GLU A 320 -1.85 -3.04 -9.12
C GLU A 320 -1.17 -1.75 -9.58
N LYS A 321 -0.47 -1.09 -8.67
CA LYS A 321 0.37 0.06 -9.00
C LYS A 321 1.66 -0.46 -9.63
N THR A 322 1.65 -0.54 -10.95
CA THR A 322 2.81 -0.96 -11.75
C THR A 322 2.89 -0.13 -13.02
N SER A 323 4.11 0.11 -13.49
CA SER A 323 4.34 0.60 -14.83
C SER A 323 4.00 -0.49 -15.86
N GLY A 324 3.78 -0.08 -17.11
CA GLY A 324 3.49 -1.01 -18.20
C GLY A 324 3.07 -0.29 -19.47
N PRO A 325 2.79 -1.03 -20.56
CA PRO A 325 2.37 -0.46 -21.83
C PRO A 325 1.04 0.30 -21.70
N ALA A 326 0.70 1.13 -22.68
CA ALA A 326 -0.64 1.71 -22.78
C ALA A 326 -1.71 0.61 -22.69
N TRP A 327 -2.81 0.85 -21.97
CA TRP A 327 -3.82 -0.17 -21.71
C TRP A 327 -5.22 0.41 -21.71
N VAL A 328 -6.20 -0.45 -21.93
CA VAL A 328 -7.62 -0.08 -21.94
C VAL A 328 -8.41 -1.19 -21.26
N ALA A 329 -9.41 -0.83 -20.46
CA ALA A 329 -10.41 -1.76 -19.96
C ALA A 329 -11.83 -1.26 -20.23
N ARG A 330 -12.77 -2.20 -20.37
CA ARG A 330 -14.19 -1.95 -20.57
C ARG A 330 -15.01 -2.97 -19.80
N HIS A 331 -16.20 -2.59 -19.35
CA HIS A 331 -17.16 -3.46 -18.65
C HIS A 331 -18.58 -3.20 -19.19
N ASN A 332 -19.55 -4.04 -18.81
CA ASN A 332 -20.94 -3.95 -19.28
C ASN A 332 -21.09 -3.96 -20.81
N MET A 333 -20.15 -4.60 -21.52
CA MET A 333 -20.23 -4.72 -22.97
C MET A 333 -21.18 -5.84 -23.35
N THR A 334 -22.17 -5.58 -24.20
CA THR A 334 -22.92 -6.66 -24.86
C THR A 334 -21.98 -7.51 -25.71
N SER A 335 -22.43 -8.70 -26.14
CA SER A 335 -21.63 -9.57 -27.04
C SER A 335 -21.16 -8.83 -28.32
N SER A 336 -22.03 -8.01 -28.92
CA SER A 336 -21.69 -7.24 -30.13
C SER A 336 -20.72 -6.09 -29.83
N SER A 337 -20.95 -5.34 -28.76
CA SER A 337 -20.03 -4.28 -28.32
C SER A 337 -18.65 -4.82 -27.98
N TYR A 338 -18.58 -5.95 -27.27
CA TYR A 338 -17.32 -6.62 -26.96
C TYR A 338 -16.58 -7.03 -28.24
N GLN A 339 -17.28 -7.67 -29.19
CA GLN A 339 -16.66 -8.08 -30.45
C GLN A 339 -16.15 -6.88 -31.26
N SER A 340 -16.89 -5.77 -31.27
CA SER A 340 -16.46 -4.52 -31.91
C SER A 340 -15.18 -3.97 -31.27
N TYR A 341 -15.16 -3.83 -29.94
CA TYR A 341 -13.97 -3.35 -29.22
C TYR A 341 -12.77 -4.29 -29.39
N PHE A 342 -12.99 -5.60 -29.33
CA PHE A 342 -11.96 -6.60 -29.56
C PHE A 342 -11.30 -6.40 -30.93
N ASN A 343 -12.10 -6.24 -31.99
CA ASN A 343 -11.59 -6.02 -33.35
C ASN A 343 -10.83 -4.69 -33.44
N THR A 344 -11.40 -3.60 -32.93
CA THR A 344 -10.77 -2.27 -32.93
C THR A 344 -9.45 -2.28 -32.18
N PHE A 345 -9.41 -2.75 -30.93
CA PHE A 345 -8.18 -2.75 -30.14
C PHE A 345 -7.12 -3.68 -30.75
N THR A 346 -7.50 -4.83 -31.28
CA THR A 346 -6.57 -5.72 -31.99
C THR A 346 -5.96 -5.03 -33.22
N SER A 347 -6.75 -4.29 -34.02
CA SER A 347 -6.22 -3.51 -35.16
C SER A 347 -5.30 -2.37 -34.74
N LEU A 348 -5.43 -1.85 -33.52
CA LEU A 348 -4.58 -0.81 -32.95
C LEU A 348 -3.33 -1.37 -32.25
N GLY A 349 -3.09 -2.68 -32.36
CA GLY A 349 -1.93 -3.36 -31.77
C GLY A 349 -2.08 -3.67 -30.27
N TYR A 350 -3.30 -3.61 -29.73
CA TYR A 350 -3.57 -4.10 -28.38
C TYR A 350 -3.86 -5.60 -28.38
N ARG A 351 -3.56 -6.25 -27.26
CA ARG A 351 -3.76 -7.67 -27.03
C ARG A 351 -4.66 -7.85 -25.82
N LEU A 352 -5.63 -8.75 -25.92
CA LEU A 352 -6.53 -9.07 -24.81
C LEU A 352 -5.74 -9.80 -23.72
N GLN A 353 -5.74 -9.27 -22.50
CA GLN A 353 -5.06 -9.85 -21.33
C GLN A 353 -6.04 -10.57 -20.40
N TRP A 354 -7.29 -10.12 -20.37
CA TRP A 354 -8.31 -10.67 -19.49
C TRP A 354 -9.71 -10.48 -20.07
N VAL A 355 -10.59 -11.47 -19.88
CA VAL A 355 -12.01 -11.38 -20.28
C VAL A 355 -12.91 -12.15 -19.32
N SER A 356 -13.90 -11.48 -18.74
CA SER A 356 -14.95 -12.09 -17.94
C SER A 356 -16.27 -11.98 -18.69
N GLY A 357 -16.87 -13.12 -19.03
CA GLY A 357 -18.27 -13.19 -19.44
C GLY A 357 -19.17 -13.31 -18.22
N TYR A 358 -20.34 -12.69 -18.25
CA TYR A 358 -21.36 -12.81 -17.20
C TYR A 358 -22.74 -12.52 -17.78
N THR A 359 -23.78 -12.85 -17.03
CA THR A 359 -25.16 -12.64 -17.43
C THR A 359 -25.85 -11.76 -16.39
N VAL A 360 -26.79 -10.93 -16.83
CA VAL A 360 -27.71 -10.21 -15.96
C VAL A 360 -29.09 -10.34 -16.57
N ASN A 361 -30.04 -10.94 -15.84
CA ASN A 361 -31.41 -11.17 -16.32
C ASN A 361 -31.45 -11.83 -17.71
N GLY A 362 -30.62 -12.86 -17.91
CA GLY A 362 -30.53 -13.61 -19.17
C GLY A 362 -29.77 -12.91 -20.31
N THR A 363 -29.34 -11.66 -20.14
CA THR A 363 -28.52 -10.95 -21.13
C THR A 363 -27.03 -11.10 -20.83
N THR A 364 -26.25 -11.54 -21.83
CA THR A 364 -24.79 -11.72 -21.67
C THR A 364 -24.02 -10.42 -21.86
N TYR A 365 -23.11 -10.16 -20.93
CA TYR A 365 -22.17 -9.05 -20.91
C TYR A 365 -20.73 -9.53 -20.76
N TYR A 366 -19.79 -8.64 -21.06
CA TYR A 366 -18.35 -8.86 -20.91
C TYR A 366 -17.66 -7.68 -20.22
N ALA A 367 -16.65 -8.00 -19.42
CA ALA A 367 -15.62 -7.09 -18.97
C ALA A 367 -14.25 -7.58 -19.44
N ALA A 368 -13.39 -6.69 -19.91
CA ALA A 368 -12.11 -7.09 -20.50
C ALA A 368 -11.03 -6.01 -20.35
N ILE A 369 -9.78 -6.47 -20.40
CA ILE A 369 -8.56 -5.69 -20.24
C ILE A 369 -7.66 -5.97 -21.44
N TRP A 370 -7.15 -4.91 -22.05
CA TRP A 370 -6.24 -4.96 -23.20
C TRP A 370 -4.98 -4.16 -22.92
N ASP A 371 -3.82 -4.72 -23.28
CA ASP A 371 -2.53 -4.04 -23.22
C ASP A 371 -1.98 -3.83 -24.64
N LYS A 372 -1.40 -2.66 -24.90
CA LYS A 372 -0.66 -2.35 -26.13
C LYS A 372 0.76 -2.91 -26.05
N ALA A 373 0.85 -4.23 -25.96
CA ALA A 373 2.10 -4.97 -25.81
C ALA A 373 2.41 -5.76 -27.09
N SER A 374 3.70 -5.93 -27.38
CA SER A 374 4.16 -6.97 -28.31
C SER A 374 4.18 -8.33 -27.62
N GLY A 375 4.13 -9.42 -28.38
CA GLY A 375 4.16 -10.77 -27.82
C GLY A 375 4.01 -11.84 -28.89
N GLY A 376 4.13 -13.11 -28.48
CA GLY A 376 3.96 -14.26 -29.36
C GLY A 376 2.57 -14.36 -30.00
N ALA A 377 2.37 -15.30 -30.92
CA ALA A 377 1.04 -15.53 -31.48
C ALA A 377 0.02 -15.83 -30.39
N TRP A 378 -1.21 -15.30 -30.50
CA TRP A 378 -2.26 -15.49 -29.50
C TRP A 378 -3.62 -15.66 -30.15
N VAL A 379 -4.53 -16.28 -29.40
CA VAL A 379 -5.91 -16.50 -29.82
C VAL A 379 -6.84 -16.31 -28.64
N ALA A 380 -7.96 -15.64 -28.84
CA ALA A 380 -9.05 -15.56 -27.88
C ALA A 380 -10.37 -16.05 -28.49
N ARG A 381 -11.23 -16.64 -27.64
CA ARG A 381 -12.59 -17.09 -27.98
C ARG A 381 -13.52 -16.81 -26.81
N HIS A 382 -14.80 -16.56 -27.09
CA HIS A 382 -15.84 -16.35 -26.08
C HIS A 382 -17.16 -17.01 -26.50
N GLY A 383 -18.10 -17.15 -25.56
CA GLY A 383 -19.40 -17.78 -25.84
C GLY A 383 -19.36 -19.29 -26.13
N MET A 384 -18.25 -19.97 -25.81
CA MET A 384 -18.06 -21.38 -26.17
C MET A 384 -18.88 -22.29 -25.25
N SER A 385 -19.53 -23.34 -25.78
CA SER A 385 -19.99 -24.48 -24.96
C SER A 385 -18.78 -25.22 -24.35
N SER A 386 -19.02 -26.08 -23.35
CA SER A 386 -17.95 -26.96 -22.82
C SER A 386 -17.31 -27.84 -23.90
N SER A 387 -18.09 -28.35 -24.86
CA SER A 387 -17.56 -29.16 -25.98
C SER A 387 -16.68 -28.34 -26.92
N ASN A 388 -17.13 -27.14 -27.31
CA ASN A 388 -16.37 -26.25 -28.17
C ASN A 388 -15.07 -25.80 -27.48
N TYR A 389 -15.16 -25.43 -26.19
CA TYR A 389 -13.98 -25.10 -25.40
C TYR A 389 -12.97 -26.25 -25.37
N GLN A 390 -13.42 -27.49 -25.11
CA GLN A 390 -12.53 -28.65 -25.09
C GLN A 390 -11.88 -28.91 -26.46
N SER A 391 -12.64 -28.77 -27.55
CA SER A 391 -12.11 -28.90 -28.90
C SER A 391 -11.01 -27.85 -29.17
N TYR A 392 -11.28 -26.57 -28.91
CA TYR A 392 -10.30 -25.50 -29.08
C TYR A 392 -9.08 -25.67 -28.18
N PHE A 393 -9.29 -26.07 -26.93
CA PHE A 393 -8.21 -26.37 -26.00
C PHE A 393 -7.26 -27.43 -26.57
N ASN A 394 -7.81 -28.54 -27.06
CA ASN A 394 -7.02 -29.62 -27.65
C ASN A 394 -6.27 -29.14 -28.91
N THR A 395 -6.96 -28.45 -29.81
CA THR A 395 -6.36 -27.90 -31.05
C THR A 395 -5.22 -26.94 -30.73
N TYR A 396 -5.43 -25.93 -29.89
CA TYR A 396 -4.41 -24.92 -29.59
C TYR A 396 -3.23 -25.52 -28.82
N THR A 397 -3.49 -26.47 -27.90
CA THR A 397 -2.42 -27.20 -27.20
C THR A 397 -1.56 -28.01 -28.19
N SER A 398 -2.16 -28.70 -29.16
CA SER A 398 -1.40 -29.42 -30.21
C SER A 398 -0.58 -28.50 -31.12
N LEU A 399 -0.99 -27.24 -31.25
CA LEU A 399 -0.27 -26.21 -32.03
C LEU A 399 0.81 -25.47 -31.20
N GLY A 400 1.02 -25.90 -29.95
CA GLY A 400 2.02 -25.34 -29.04
C GLY A 400 1.58 -24.06 -28.33
N TYR A 401 0.28 -23.75 -28.29
CA TYR A 401 -0.24 -22.67 -27.47
C TYR A 401 -0.51 -23.16 -26.04
N ARG A 402 -0.36 -22.25 -25.08
CA ARG A 402 -0.70 -22.47 -23.66
C ARG A 402 -1.95 -21.68 -23.32
N LEU A 403 -2.84 -22.27 -22.54
CA LEU A 403 -3.98 -21.53 -21.98
C LEU A 403 -3.44 -20.50 -20.97
N LYS A 404 -3.83 -19.24 -21.10
CA LYS A 404 -3.45 -18.16 -20.18
C LYS A 404 -4.58 -17.80 -19.21
N MET A 405 -5.82 -17.93 -19.67
CA MET A 405 -6.99 -17.47 -18.94
C MET A 405 -8.22 -18.24 -19.42
N VAL A 406 -9.09 -18.66 -18.50
CA VAL A 406 -10.40 -19.21 -18.80
C VAL A 406 -11.45 -18.73 -17.80
N ASN A 407 -12.54 -18.16 -18.29
CA ASN A 407 -13.67 -17.76 -17.47
C ASN A 407 -14.91 -18.56 -17.86
N GLY A 408 -15.49 -19.26 -16.90
CA GLY A 408 -16.78 -19.92 -17.05
C GLY A 408 -17.91 -19.03 -16.54
N TYR A 409 -19.06 -19.07 -17.20
CA TYR A 409 -20.24 -18.30 -16.82
C TYR A 409 -21.53 -18.97 -17.27
N ASN A 410 -22.64 -18.61 -16.61
CA ASN A 410 -23.97 -19.11 -16.91
C ASN A 410 -24.64 -18.24 -17.98
N VAL A 411 -25.25 -18.85 -18.99
CA VAL A 411 -26.21 -18.20 -19.89
C VAL A 411 -27.46 -19.07 -19.94
N ASN A 412 -28.54 -18.63 -19.28
CA ASN A 412 -29.84 -19.30 -19.26
C ASN A 412 -29.77 -20.82 -18.95
N GLY A 413 -28.96 -21.19 -17.96
CA GLY A 413 -28.79 -22.59 -17.53
C GLY A 413 -27.78 -23.39 -18.35
N ALA A 414 -27.06 -22.75 -19.29
CA ALA A 414 -25.99 -23.38 -20.05
C ALA A 414 -24.62 -22.81 -19.63
N ILE A 415 -23.63 -23.70 -19.45
CA ILE A 415 -22.24 -23.31 -19.23
C ILE A 415 -21.66 -22.72 -20.51
N ARG A 416 -21.06 -21.53 -20.39
CA ARG A 416 -20.28 -20.87 -21.44
C ARG A 416 -18.88 -20.54 -20.97
N PHE A 417 -17.94 -20.47 -21.91
CA PHE A 417 -16.54 -20.12 -21.65
C PHE A 417 -16.05 -18.97 -22.53
N ALA A 418 -15.21 -18.12 -21.94
CA ALA A 418 -14.27 -17.25 -22.62
C ALA A 418 -12.85 -17.63 -22.23
N ALA A 419 -11.92 -17.61 -23.18
CA ALA A 419 -10.54 -18.04 -22.94
C ALA A 419 -9.54 -17.38 -23.87
N ILE A 420 -8.30 -17.31 -23.40
CA ILE A 420 -7.15 -16.74 -24.10
C ILE A 420 -6.02 -17.78 -24.10
N TRP A 421 -5.47 -18.02 -25.28
CA TRP A 421 -4.31 -18.87 -25.50
C TRP A 421 -3.16 -18.06 -26.11
N GLU A 422 -1.94 -18.33 -25.67
CA GLU A 422 -0.74 -17.68 -26.19
C GLU A 422 0.33 -18.72 -26.51
N LYS A 423 1.03 -18.51 -27.63
CA LYS A 423 2.14 -19.35 -28.04
C LYS A 423 3.40 -18.91 -27.30
N THR A 424 3.66 -19.56 -26.18
CA THR A 424 4.80 -19.28 -25.29
C THR A 424 5.44 -20.59 -24.84
N SER A 425 6.75 -20.56 -24.62
CA SER A 425 7.46 -21.63 -23.89
C SER A 425 7.24 -21.46 -22.39
N GLY A 426 7.36 -22.54 -21.62
CA GLY A 426 7.23 -22.47 -20.17
C GLY A 426 7.21 -23.83 -19.51
N SER A 427 7.12 -23.82 -18.18
CA SER A 427 7.04 -24.99 -17.31
C SER A 427 5.89 -25.95 -17.67
N ALA A 428 5.91 -27.17 -17.14
CA ALA A 428 4.78 -28.09 -17.29
C ALA A 428 3.51 -27.46 -16.69
N TRP A 429 2.36 -27.57 -17.36
CA TRP A 429 1.11 -26.94 -16.92
C TRP A 429 -0.07 -27.89 -17.10
N VAL A 430 -1.14 -27.63 -16.35
CA VAL A 430 -2.39 -28.39 -16.44
C VAL A 430 -3.57 -27.45 -16.32
N ALA A 431 -4.61 -27.65 -17.15
CA ALA A 431 -5.88 -26.98 -17.00
C ALA A 431 -7.04 -27.99 -16.87
N ARG A 432 -8.06 -27.60 -16.12
CA ARG A 432 -9.30 -28.36 -15.93
C ARG A 432 -10.48 -27.39 -15.93
N HIS A 433 -11.65 -27.85 -16.37
CA HIS A 433 -12.92 -27.10 -16.36
C HIS A 433 -14.06 -28.04 -15.97
N ASN A 434 -15.27 -27.50 -15.77
CA ASN A 434 -16.45 -28.23 -15.30
C ASN A 434 -16.22 -29.05 -14.01
N MET A 435 -15.31 -28.62 -13.13
CA MET A 435 -15.04 -29.32 -11.87
C MET A 435 -16.07 -28.94 -10.83
N THR A 436 -16.73 -29.89 -10.18
CA THR A 436 -17.49 -29.60 -8.95
C THR A 436 -16.56 -29.10 -7.85
N SER A 437 -17.08 -28.49 -6.78
CA SER A 437 -16.27 -28.07 -5.62
C SER A 437 -15.38 -29.20 -5.07
N SER A 438 -15.92 -30.42 -5.01
CA SER A 438 -15.20 -31.60 -4.52
C SER A 438 -14.08 -32.03 -5.49
N SER A 439 -14.38 -32.08 -6.79
CA SER A 439 -13.41 -32.43 -7.83
C SER A 439 -12.29 -31.38 -7.92
N TYR A 440 -12.64 -30.10 -7.83
CA TYR A 440 -11.66 -29.00 -7.79
C TYR A 440 -10.72 -29.15 -6.60
N GLN A 441 -11.24 -29.40 -5.39
CA GLN A 441 -10.40 -29.58 -4.21
C GLN A 441 -9.47 -30.79 -4.32
N SER A 442 -9.96 -31.90 -4.90
CA SER A 442 -9.15 -33.11 -5.16
C SER A 442 -8.01 -32.85 -6.16
N TYR A 443 -8.30 -32.17 -7.27
CA TYR A 443 -7.27 -31.77 -8.24
C TYR A 443 -6.28 -30.77 -7.65
N PHE A 444 -6.77 -29.78 -6.91
CA PHE A 444 -5.93 -28.80 -6.23
C PHE A 444 -4.90 -29.48 -5.32
N ASN A 445 -5.34 -30.38 -4.45
CA ASN A 445 -4.48 -31.11 -3.53
C ASN A 445 -3.48 -32.01 -4.28
N THR A 446 -3.95 -32.72 -5.30
CA THR A 446 -3.12 -33.58 -6.14
C THR A 446 -2.01 -32.78 -6.83
N TYR A 447 -2.35 -31.69 -7.53
CA TYR A 447 -1.37 -30.88 -8.25
C TYR A 447 -0.41 -30.15 -7.31
N ALA A 448 -0.90 -29.63 -6.18
CA ALA A 448 -0.03 -29.03 -5.15
C ALA A 448 1.00 -30.03 -4.62
N SER A 449 0.60 -31.28 -4.34
CA SER A 449 1.52 -32.35 -3.89
C SER A 449 2.59 -32.72 -4.94
N GLN A 450 2.30 -32.47 -6.22
CA GLN A 450 3.21 -32.72 -7.34
C GLN A 450 4.10 -31.51 -7.68
N GLY A 451 4.04 -30.45 -6.88
CA GLY A 451 4.81 -29.22 -7.06
C GLY A 451 4.24 -28.24 -8.08
N TYR A 452 2.99 -28.42 -8.52
CA TYR A 452 2.29 -27.42 -9.31
C TYR A 452 1.68 -26.35 -8.42
N ARG A 453 1.55 -25.14 -8.97
CA ARG A 453 0.96 -23.99 -8.31
C ARG A 453 -0.29 -23.57 -9.05
N LEU A 454 -1.36 -23.24 -8.33
CA LEU A 454 -2.54 -22.63 -8.96
C LEU A 454 -2.14 -21.23 -9.45
N VAL A 455 -2.46 -20.90 -10.70
CA VAL A 455 -2.17 -19.58 -11.29
C VAL A 455 -3.41 -18.86 -11.80
N HIS A 456 -4.55 -19.56 -11.92
CA HIS A 456 -5.82 -18.98 -12.31
C HIS A 456 -6.99 -19.86 -11.83
N VAL A 457 -8.07 -19.25 -11.35
CA VAL A 457 -9.33 -19.93 -10.98
C VAL A 457 -10.55 -19.11 -11.36
N SER A 458 -11.54 -19.77 -11.95
CA SER A 458 -12.85 -19.22 -12.27
C SER A 458 -13.94 -20.11 -11.66
N GLY A 459 -14.76 -19.54 -10.77
CA GLY A 459 -15.94 -20.19 -10.20
C GLY A 459 -17.21 -19.68 -10.89
N TYR A 460 -18.17 -20.57 -11.15
CA TYR A 460 -19.44 -20.24 -11.77
C TYR A 460 -20.53 -21.23 -11.33
N HIS A 461 -21.77 -20.76 -11.28
CA HIS A 461 -22.91 -21.56 -10.82
C HIS A 461 -23.92 -21.75 -11.95
N VAL A 462 -24.30 -23.00 -12.21
CA VAL A 462 -25.27 -23.35 -13.27
C VAL A 462 -26.20 -24.44 -12.74
N ASN A 463 -27.51 -24.19 -12.82
CA ASN A 463 -28.59 -25.13 -12.46
C ASN A 463 -28.36 -25.85 -11.12
N GLY A 464 -28.10 -25.09 -10.04
CA GLY A 464 -27.93 -25.65 -8.70
C GLY A 464 -26.55 -26.27 -8.42
N THR A 465 -25.65 -26.30 -9.41
CA THR A 465 -24.29 -26.83 -9.23
C THR A 465 -23.24 -25.75 -9.42
N THR A 466 -22.31 -25.67 -8.47
CA THR A 466 -21.12 -24.81 -8.59
C THR A 466 -19.99 -25.58 -9.27
N TYR A 467 -19.41 -24.94 -10.28
CA TYR A 467 -18.32 -25.46 -11.07
C TYR A 467 -17.11 -24.53 -11.01
N PHE A 468 -15.94 -25.11 -11.29
CA PHE A 468 -14.67 -24.42 -11.38
C PHE A 468 -13.95 -24.75 -12.68
N ALA A 469 -13.22 -23.76 -13.19
CA ALA A 469 -12.16 -23.94 -14.17
C ALA A 469 -10.88 -23.34 -13.61
N ALA A 470 -9.75 -24.03 -13.77
CA ALA A 470 -8.49 -23.62 -13.18
C ALA A 470 -7.28 -24.04 -14.01
N LEU A 471 -6.20 -23.29 -13.84
CA LEU A 471 -4.91 -23.49 -14.47
C LEU A 471 -3.85 -23.64 -13.37
N TRP A 472 -3.00 -24.64 -13.51
CA TRP A 472 -1.84 -24.88 -12.67
C TRP A 472 -0.58 -24.86 -13.52
N ASP A 473 0.49 -24.27 -12.99
CA ASP A 473 1.81 -24.25 -13.61
C ASP A 473 2.86 -24.83 -12.64
N LYS A 474 3.79 -25.63 -13.15
CA LYS A 474 4.91 -26.21 -12.39
C LYS A 474 6.08 -25.23 -12.41
N SER A 475 5.84 -24.04 -11.90
CA SER A 475 6.81 -22.95 -11.83
C SER A 475 7.36 -22.77 -10.42
N THR A 476 8.52 -22.14 -10.31
CA THR A 476 8.97 -21.52 -9.06
C THR A 476 8.23 -20.19 -8.89
N GLY A 477 8.03 -19.77 -7.64
CA GLY A 477 7.33 -18.51 -7.37
C GLY A 477 7.22 -18.23 -5.88
N PRO A 478 6.66 -17.06 -5.51
CA PRO A 478 6.47 -16.61 -4.12
C PRO A 478 5.68 -17.61 -3.27
N ALA A 479 5.59 -17.45 -1.96
CA ALA A 479 4.64 -18.28 -1.20
C ALA A 479 3.21 -17.98 -1.67
N TRP A 480 2.34 -18.98 -1.75
CA TRP A 480 0.98 -18.80 -2.31
C TRP A 480 -0.07 -19.58 -1.52
N THR A 481 -1.31 -19.10 -1.59
CA THR A 481 -2.48 -19.77 -1.01
C THR A 481 -3.73 -19.46 -1.82
N ALA A 482 -4.72 -20.35 -1.79
CA ALA A 482 -5.98 -20.17 -2.51
C ALA A 482 -7.17 -20.60 -1.65
N ARG A 483 -8.32 -19.99 -1.89
CA ARG A 483 -9.60 -20.33 -1.23
C ARG A 483 -10.74 -20.28 -2.24
N HIS A 484 -11.77 -21.08 -2.03
CA HIS A 484 -12.98 -21.09 -2.87
C HIS A 484 -14.22 -21.34 -2.02
N GLY A 485 -15.39 -20.98 -2.55
CA GLY A 485 -16.67 -21.20 -1.87
C GLY A 485 -16.89 -20.28 -0.67
N MET A 486 -16.22 -19.13 -0.62
CA MET A 486 -16.33 -18.19 0.50
C MET A 486 -17.52 -17.26 0.31
N SER A 487 -18.35 -17.09 1.34
CA SER A 487 -19.32 -15.98 1.39
C SER A 487 -18.60 -14.62 1.39
N ALA A 488 -19.32 -13.52 1.11
CA ALA A 488 -18.75 -12.16 1.20
C ALA A 488 -18.11 -11.86 2.56
N SER A 489 -18.76 -12.26 3.67
CA SER A 489 -18.22 -12.07 5.03
C SER A 489 -16.95 -12.89 5.27
N SER A 490 -16.96 -14.17 4.91
CA SER A 490 -15.78 -15.04 5.04
C SER A 490 -14.63 -14.53 4.17
N PHE A 491 -14.95 -14.04 2.97
CA PHE A 491 -13.97 -13.48 2.06
C PHE A 491 -13.32 -12.22 2.63
N GLN A 492 -14.08 -11.27 3.18
CA GLN A 492 -13.54 -10.09 3.84
C GLN A 492 -12.57 -10.45 4.99
N ASN A 493 -12.91 -11.46 5.79
CA ASN A 493 -12.04 -11.94 6.87
C ASN A 493 -10.70 -12.47 6.34
N TYR A 494 -10.71 -13.22 5.23
CA TYR A 494 -9.48 -13.69 4.59
C TYR A 494 -8.68 -12.55 3.97
N ILE A 495 -9.31 -11.53 3.37
CA ILE A 495 -8.61 -10.34 2.87
C ILE A 495 -7.80 -9.70 3.99
N ASN A 496 -8.43 -9.46 5.14
CA ASN A 496 -7.78 -8.85 6.29
C ASN A 496 -6.64 -9.74 6.85
N SER A 497 -6.90 -11.04 7.01
CA SER A 497 -5.92 -12.00 7.55
C SER A 497 -4.70 -12.18 6.65
N TYR A 498 -4.91 -12.32 5.33
CA TYR A 498 -3.84 -12.51 4.37
C TYR A 498 -3.04 -11.24 4.12
N ALA A 499 -3.69 -10.08 4.06
CA ALA A 499 -2.99 -8.80 4.00
C ALA A 499 -2.06 -8.62 5.22
N ASN A 500 -2.54 -8.93 6.43
CA ASN A 500 -1.72 -8.91 7.65
C ASN A 500 -0.55 -9.91 7.62
N SER A 501 -0.66 -10.98 6.83
CA SER A 501 0.39 -11.99 6.67
C SER A 501 1.35 -11.70 5.50
N GLY A 502 1.18 -10.55 4.82
CA GLY A 502 1.99 -10.10 3.69
C GLY A 502 1.57 -10.67 2.33
N TYR A 503 0.44 -11.37 2.25
CA TYR A 503 -0.08 -11.87 0.99
C TYR A 503 -0.87 -10.79 0.23
N LYS A 504 -0.71 -10.75 -1.08
CA LYS A 504 -1.43 -9.89 -2.01
C LYS A 504 -2.31 -10.74 -2.92
N MET A 505 -3.56 -10.33 -3.12
CA MET A 505 -4.47 -11.02 -4.03
C MET A 505 -3.94 -10.93 -5.45
N SER A 506 -3.90 -12.05 -6.17
CA SER A 506 -3.45 -12.12 -7.57
C SER A 506 -4.56 -12.60 -8.52
N ASP A 507 -5.59 -13.26 -8.00
CA ASP A 507 -6.78 -13.65 -8.77
C ASP A 507 -8.06 -13.63 -7.93
N VAL A 508 -9.18 -13.30 -8.57
CA VAL A 508 -10.51 -13.24 -7.95
C VAL A 508 -11.61 -13.59 -8.95
N SER A 509 -12.49 -14.49 -8.53
CA SER A 509 -13.71 -14.86 -9.25
C SER A 509 -14.90 -14.82 -8.30
N GLY A 510 -15.88 -13.96 -8.60
CA GLY A 510 -17.18 -13.93 -7.97
C GLY A 510 -18.21 -14.75 -8.75
N TYR A 511 -19.17 -15.31 -8.03
CA TYR A 511 -20.35 -15.96 -8.58
C TYR A 511 -21.46 -15.92 -7.53
N SER A 512 -22.71 -16.22 -7.90
CA SER A 512 -23.80 -16.27 -6.95
C SER A 512 -24.48 -17.63 -6.91
N ILE A 513 -24.97 -17.99 -5.72
CA ILE A 513 -25.80 -19.17 -5.47
C ILE A 513 -27.05 -18.66 -4.77
N ASN A 514 -28.22 -18.84 -5.37
CA ASN A 514 -29.52 -18.45 -4.79
C ASN A 514 -29.54 -17.03 -4.20
N GLY A 515 -29.02 -16.05 -4.96
CA GLY A 515 -29.00 -14.64 -4.52
C GLY A 515 -27.94 -14.27 -3.49
N VAL A 516 -27.02 -15.18 -3.17
CA VAL A 516 -25.89 -14.95 -2.26
C VAL A 516 -24.57 -14.99 -3.04
N ALA A 517 -23.68 -14.03 -2.81
CA ALA A 517 -22.38 -13.96 -3.47
C ALA A 517 -21.34 -14.88 -2.82
N TYR A 518 -20.55 -15.53 -3.66
CA TYR A 518 -19.44 -16.40 -3.31
C TYR A 518 -18.19 -16.07 -4.11
N TYR A 519 -17.02 -16.37 -3.54
CA TYR A 519 -15.73 -16.02 -4.12
C TYR A 519 -14.74 -17.18 -4.15
N ALA A 520 -13.91 -17.20 -5.19
CA ALA A 520 -12.69 -17.98 -5.28
C ALA A 520 -11.50 -17.07 -5.57
N THR A 521 -10.38 -17.27 -4.88
CA THR A 521 -9.22 -16.37 -4.94
C THR A 521 -7.89 -17.10 -4.86
N LEU A 522 -6.87 -16.44 -5.41
CA LEU A 522 -5.47 -16.77 -5.30
C LEU A 522 -4.71 -15.59 -4.68
N TRP A 523 -3.74 -15.92 -3.82
CA TRP A 523 -2.94 -14.97 -3.06
C TRP A 523 -1.46 -15.37 -3.13
N GLU A 524 -0.58 -14.37 -3.23
CA GLU A 524 0.87 -14.56 -3.33
C GLU A 524 1.60 -13.59 -2.39
N LYS A 525 2.70 -14.03 -1.79
CA LYS A 525 3.49 -13.26 -0.83
C LYS A 525 4.83 -12.81 -1.40
#